data_AF-A0A973HAI6-F1
#
_entry.id   AF-A0A973HAI6-F1
#
_cell.length_a   1.000
_cell.length_b   1.000
_cell.length_c   1.000
_cell.angle_alpha   90.00
_cell.angle_beta   90.00
_cell.angle_gamma   90.00
#
_symmetry.space_group_name_H-M   'P 1'
#
loop_
_entity.id
_entity.type
_entity.pdbx_description
1 polymer ?
#
loop_
_entity_poly.entity_id
_entity_poly.type
_entity_poly.pdbx_seq_one_letter_code
_entity_poly.pdbx_strand_id
1 'polypeptide(L)'
;VTDANRQIVFDAVENAWAPFLYNGLVMDGVSGRAVSRGLSATDTKQIQQNDHLRGHPILASIVLLGQSASAGENARWRGLVKGWIQRDYYSPPLSDPALGLTGLARLQSVADDTTVTAIAEPTGHRLFTGMARATHRRPGWAASLSMADRRTTYYETGNGENLRGWHTGSGMLYWWGDTYANGQYSDAFWPTVDPYRLPGTTASRKVLADAAGGDWGASLPDVNWVGGATDGQRAAIGQYLKGLQSTLLAKKSWFCLDDSIICLGAGIKCTDGTPVESTIENRNLGPTGSHVFTVDGTAQSTAYPWSQTFTGAGWAHIGGMGGYVFPGGASFTALRDSRDGKWSDINKGGSTTVLNRRYLTLYVDHGTNPTDGTYAYVLMPGATTAQTQARAAATGWLSVLANTDDQQGVTVPSSGFTGVNFWFGGTVGALVASDPCSVTVSEKSDGTAVICVSDPKRMNTGLTLTWNRAVTAVVSKPSTVTSATTGSALRLTFGDMTGLAGATQKITVTLG
;
A
#
# COMPACT_ATOMS: atom_id res chain seq x y z
N VAL A 1 -6.57 -35.75 6.88
CA VAL A 1 -7.60 -34.71 7.18
C VAL A 1 -8.71 -34.81 6.14
N THR A 2 -9.93 -35.16 6.55
CA THR A 2 -11.10 -35.39 5.67
C THR A 2 -12.19 -34.33 5.77
N ASP A 3 -12.06 -33.38 6.71
CA ASP A 3 -12.97 -32.24 6.82
C ASP A 3 -12.99 -31.43 5.51
N ALA A 4 -14.18 -31.15 4.98
CA ALA A 4 -14.38 -30.38 3.75
C ALA A 4 -13.82 -28.95 3.86
N ASN A 5 -13.79 -28.38 5.08
CA ASN A 5 -13.25 -27.05 5.35
C ASN A 5 -11.73 -26.96 5.12
N ARG A 6 -11.03 -28.08 4.89
CA ARG A 6 -9.63 -28.05 4.43
C ARG A 6 -9.46 -27.24 3.13
N GLN A 7 -10.50 -27.14 2.30
CA GLN A 7 -10.47 -26.33 1.08
C GLN A 7 -10.23 -24.84 1.39
N ILE A 8 -10.69 -24.33 2.54
CA ILE A 8 -10.42 -22.94 2.96
C ILE A 8 -8.91 -22.70 3.11
N VAL A 9 -8.16 -23.71 3.60
CA VAL A 9 -6.70 -23.63 3.73
C VAL A 9 -6.03 -23.62 2.35
N PHE A 10 -6.55 -24.38 1.39
CA PHE A 10 -6.07 -24.39 0.00
C PHE A 10 -6.36 -23.06 -0.69
N ASP A 11 -7.60 -22.56 -0.59
CA ASP A 11 -8.01 -21.28 -1.15
C ASP A 11 -7.20 -20.11 -0.58
N ALA A 12 -6.75 -20.21 0.67
CA ALA A 12 -5.92 -19.19 1.31
C ALA A 12 -4.55 -19.01 0.63
N VAL A 13 -4.02 -20.01 -0.09
CA VAL A 13 -2.76 -19.86 -0.84
C VAL A 13 -2.87 -18.72 -1.84
N GLU A 14 -3.90 -18.73 -2.68
CA GLU A 14 -4.08 -17.73 -3.74
C GLU A 14 -4.85 -16.49 -3.26
N ASN A 15 -5.68 -16.62 -2.21
CA ASN A 15 -6.50 -15.51 -1.72
C ASN A 15 -5.89 -14.73 -0.55
N ALA A 16 -4.95 -15.30 0.22
CA ALA A 16 -4.37 -14.65 1.39
C ALA A 16 -2.84 -14.56 1.37
N TRP A 17 -2.13 -15.58 0.89
CA TRP A 17 -0.66 -15.62 0.92
C TRP A 17 0.00 -15.05 -0.34
N ALA A 18 -0.32 -15.60 -1.52
CA ALA A 18 0.23 -15.17 -2.80
C ALA A 18 0.09 -13.65 -3.05
N PRO A 19 -1.01 -12.98 -2.65
CA PRO A 19 -1.12 -11.54 -2.77
C PRO A 19 -0.12 -10.74 -1.93
N PHE A 20 0.62 -11.33 -1.00
CA PHE A 20 1.70 -10.65 -0.26
C PHE A 20 3.08 -11.22 -0.59
N LEU A 21 3.18 -12.16 -1.54
CA LEU A 21 4.44 -12.66 -2.06
C LEU A 21 4.81 -11.93 -3.34
N TYR A 22 6.08 -11.56 -3.48
CA TYR A 22 6.59 -10.85 -4.66
C TYR A 22 8.08 -11.14 -4.79
N ASN A 23 8.53 -11.73 -5.90
CA ASN A 23 9.97 -12.03 -6.11
C ASN A 23 10.69 -12.59 -4.87
N GLY A 24 10.13 -13.66 -4.27
CA GLY A 24 10.71 -14.37 -3.13
C GLY A 24 10.42 -13.78 -1.74
N LEU A 25 10.14 -12.47 -1.63
CA LEU A 25 9.79 -11.84 -0.36
C LEU A 25 8.33 -11.99 0.02
N VAL A 26 8.06 -11.87 1.33
CA VAL A 26 6.73 -11.57 1.88
C VAL A 26 6.68 -10.12 2.35
N MET A 27 5.71 -9.36 1.86
CA MET A 27 5.60 -7.92 2.12
C MET A 27 5.48 -7.60 3.62
N ASP A 28 6.29 -6.67 4.11
CA ASP A 28 6.39 -6.37 5.56
C ASP A 28 5.10 -5.85 6.21
N GLY A 29 4.18 -5.28 5.43
CA GLY A 29 2.89 -4.79 5.92
C GLY A 29 2.03 -5.85 6.63
N VAL A 30 2.33 -7.15 6.45
CA VAL A 30 1.64 -8.27 7.13
C VAL A 30 2.54 -9.06 8.08
N SER A 31 3.72 -8.53 8.41
CA SER A 31 4.69 -9.21 9.29
C SER A 31 4.60 -8.85 10.78
N GLY A 32 3.75 -7.87 11.14
CA GLY A 32 3.60 -7.42 12.53
C GLY A 32 4.93 -7.06 13.17
N ARG A 33 5.16 -7.49 14.41
CA ARG A 33 6.41 -7.20 15.13
C ARG A 33 7.66 -7.85 14.55
N ALA A 34 7.52 -8.83 13.65
CA ALA A 34 8.64 -9.57 13.08
C ALA A 34 9.55 -8.72 12.20
N VAL A 35 9.09 -7.54 11.75
CA VAL A 35 9.91 -6.55 11.03
C VAL A 35 11.14 -6.10 11.83
N SER A 36 11.08 -6.23 13.15
CA SER A 36 12.16 -5.84 14.07
C SER A 36 13.18 -6.92 14.37
N ARG A 37 12.99 -8.16 13.89
CA ARG A 37 13.80 -9.32 14.34
C ARG A 37 15.23 -9.28 13.84
N GLY A 38 15.42 -9.00 12.55
CA GLY A 38 16.73 -8.76 11.98
C GLY A 38 17.81 -9.73 12.41
N LEU A 39 18.97 -9.17 12.76
CA LEU A 39 20.09 -9.92 13.32
C LEU A 39 19.93 -10.07 14.83
N SER A 40 19.77 -11.30 15.32
CA SER A 40 19.71 -11.62 16.75
C SER A 40 21.08 -11.45 17.42
N ALA A 41 21.08 -10.99 18.68
CA ALA A 41 22.29 -10.91 19.51
C ALA A 41 22.90 -12.30 19.81
N THR A 42 22.10 -13.37 19.75
CA THR A 42 22.53 -14.73 20.09
C THR A 42 22.72 -15.63 18.87
N ASP A 43 22.49 -15.13 17.65
CA ASP A 43 22.66 -15.93 16.44
C ASP A 43 24.15 -16.04 16.05
N THR A 44 24.75 -17.18 16.33
CA THR A 44 26.16 -17.47 15.99
C THR A 44 26.41 -17.53 14.49
N LYS A 45 25.38 -17.73 13.66
CA LYS A 45 25.51 -17.74 12.19
C LYS A 45 25.41 -16.35 11.57
N GLN A 46 25.05 -15.35 12.37
CA GLN A 46 24.90 -13.95 11.95
C GLN A 46 23.93 -13.76 10.77
N ILE A 47 22.82 -14.51 10.76
CA ILE A 47 21.81 -14.44 9.71
C ILE A 47 20.78 -13.36 10.07
N GLN A 48 20.73 -12.30 9.26
CA GLN A 48 19.72 -11.26 9.43
C GLN A 48 18.37 -11.70 8.87
N GLN A 49 17.35 -11.84 9.73
CA GLN A 49 15.97 -12.02 9.29
C GLN A 49 15.47 -10.77 8.54
N ASN A 50 14.80 -10.99 7.41
CA ASN A 50 14.21 -9.94 6.59
C ASN A 50 12.96 -10.48 5.87
N ASP A 51 12.33 -9.66 5.03
CA ASP A 51 11.14 -9.99 4.23
C ASP A 51 11.35 -11.16 3.26
N HIS A 52 12.56 -11.33 2.69
CA HIS A 52 12.92 -12.50 1.88
C HIS A 52 12.98 -13.79 2.71
N LEU A 53 13.78 -13.80 3.78
CA LEU A 53 13.97 -14.99 4.62
C LEU A 53 12.67 -15.41 5.35
N ARG A 54 11.72 -14.47 5.54
CA ARG A 54 10.36 -14.81 5.99
C ARG A 54 9.49 -15.38 4.87
N GLY A 55 9.71 -14.99 3.62
CA GLY A 55 9.00 -15.47 2.44
C GLY A 55 9.38 -16.89 2.04
N HIS A 56 10.68 -17.24 2.07
CA HIS A 56 11.17 -18.55 1.61
C HIS A 56 10.50 -19.78 2.28
N PRO A 57 10.31 -19.83 3.62
CA PRO A 57 9.57 -20.94 4.23
C PRO A 57 8.08 -20.96 3.84
N ILE A 58 7.48 -19.82 3.48
CA ILE A 58 6.11 -19.75 2.96
C ILE A 58 6.07 -20.40 1.56
N LEU A 59 7.03 -20.07 0.68
CA LEU A 59 7.17 -20.72 -0.63
C LEU A 59 7.28 -22.26 -0.48
N ALA A 60 8.14 -22.72 0.42
CA ALA A 60 8.31 -24.16 0.66
C ALA A 60 7.04 -24.82 1.22
N SER A 61 6.29 -24.10 2.06
CA SER A 61 5.01 -24.55 2.62
C SER A 61 3.91 -24.64 1.56
N ILE A 62 3.89 -23.73 0.58
CA ILE A 62 2.98 -23.79 -0.57
C ILE A 62 3.23 -25.06 -1.39
N VAL A 63 4.51 -25.39 -1.66
CA VAL A 63 4.87 -26.63 -2.37
C VAL A 63 4.46 -27.87 -1.58
N LEU A 64 4.66 -27.86 -0.26
CA LEU A 64 4.24 -28.97 0.61
C LEU A 64 2.72 -29.15 0.59
N LEU A 65 1.97 -28.07 0.75
CA LEU A 65 0.50 -28.09 0.77
C LEU A 65 -0.08 -28.60 -0.55
N GLY A 66 0.55 -28.22 -1.68
CA GLY A 66 0.17 -28.66 -3.02
C GLY A 66 0.18 -30.18 -3.21
N GLN A 67 1.00 -30.92 -2.45
CA GLN A 67 1.04 -32.39 -2.51
C GLN A 67 -0.27 -33.06 -2.08
N SER A 68 -1.14 -32.34 -1.34
CA SER A 68 -2.45 -32.81 -0.90
C SER A 68 -3.63 -32.05 -1.53
N ALA A 69 -3.35 -31.08 -2.41
CA ALA A 69 -4.35 -30.31 -3.13
C ALA A 69 -4.79 -31.01 -4.43
N SER A 70 -5.75 -30.44 -5.17
CA SER A 70 -6.07 -30.94 -6.51
C SER A 70 -4.86 -30.79 -7.45
N ALA A 71 -4.82 -31.62 -8.51
CA ALA A 71 -3.76 -31.53 -9.50
C ALA A 71 -3.64 -30.13 -10.13
N GLY A 72 -4.78 -29.45 -10.34
CA GLY A 72 -4.82 -28.10 -10.89
C GLY A 72 -4.27 -27.04 -9.93
N GLU A 73 -4.62 -27.09 -8.65
CA GLU A 73 -4.05 -26.20 -7.62
C GLU A 73 -2.54 -26.42 -7.48
N ASN A 74 -2.10 -27.68 -7.34
CA ASN A 74 -0.68 -28.00 -7.20
C ASN A 74 0.15 -27.49 -8.39
N ALA A 75 -0.33 -27.68 -9.63
CA ALA A 75 0.34 -27.19 -10.82
C ALA A 75 0.48 -25.66 -10.82
N ARG A 76 -0.59 -24.92 -10.49
CA ARG A 76 -0.54 -23.45 -10.39
C ARG A 76 0.41 -22.99 -9.29
N TRP A 77 0.35 -23.61 -8.11
CA TRP A 77 1.17 -23.21 -6.97
C TRP A 77 2.65 -23.47 -7.21
N ARG A 78 3.02 -24.62 -7.81
CA ARG A 78 4.40 -24.89 -8.25
C ARG A 78 4.85 -23.87 -9.29
N GLY A 79 3.99 -23.47 -10.22
CA GLY A 79 4.29 -22.43 -11.20
C GLY A 79 4.55 -21.05 -10.58
N LEU A 80 3.73 -20.64 -9.59
CA LEU A 80 3.93 -19.41 -8.82
C LEU A 80 5.27 -19.44 -8.07
N VAL A 81 5.53 -20.53 -7.33
CA VAL A 81 6.78 -20.71 -6.57
C VAL A 81 8.00 -20.71 -7.50
N LYS A 82 7.93 -21.37 -8.66
CA LYS A 82 9.02 -21.34 -9.64
C LYS A 82 9.30 -19.92 -10.13
N GLY A 83 8.24 -19.14 -10.39
CA GLY A 83 8.35 -17.74 -10.75
C GLY A 83 9.05 -16.90 -9.65
N TRP A 84 8.63 -17.06 -8.39
CA TRP A 84 9.26 -16.34 -7.28
C TRP A 84 10.73 -16.73 -7.07
N ILE A 85 11.08 -18.02 -7.19
CA ILE A 85 12.48 -18.48 -7.13
C ILE A 85 13.33 -17.82 -8.22
N GLN A 86 12.82 -17.75 -9.45
CA GLN A 86 13.58 -17.21 -10.59
C GLN A 86 13.76 -15.68 -10.53
N ARG A 87 12.83 -14.96 -9.91
CA ARG A 87 12.84 -13.49 -9.88
C ARG A 87 13.49 -12.89 -8.65
N ASP A 88 13.74 -13.68 -7.60
CA ASP A 88 14.45 -13.19 -6.43
C ASP A 88 15.95 -13.09 -6.69
N TYR A 89 16.38 -11.90 -7.12
CA TYR A 89 17.79 -11.60 -7.38
C TYR A 89 18.51 -11.00 -6.17
N TYR A 90 17.79 -10.63 -5.10
CA TYR A 90 18.38 -10.00 -3.92
C TYR A 90 18.79 -11.04 -2.86
N SER A 91 17.93 -12.02 -2.60
CA SER A 91 18.17 -13.09 -1.63
C SER A 91 17.67 -14.44 -2.18
N PRO A 92 18.36 -15.06 -3.16
CA PRO A 92 17.86 -16.24 -3.84
C PRO A 92 17.42 -17.38 -2.89
N PRO A 93 16.19 -17.91 -3.00
CA PRO A 93 15.66 -18.89 -2.02
C PRO A 93 16.46 -20.18 -1.91
N LEU A 94 17.15 -20.61 -2.98
CA LEU A 94 17.99 -21.82 -2.98
C LEU A 94 19.34 -21.61 -2.29
N SER A 95 19.68 -20.37 -1.96
CA SER A 95 20.89 -20.00 -1.20
C SER A 95 20.55 -19.50 0.20
N ASP A 96 19.31 -19.64 0.66
CA ASP A 96 18.88 -19.22 1.98
C ASP A 96 19.58 -20.03 3.09
N PRO A 97 20.43 -19.39 3.93
CA PRO A 97 21.16 -20.08 5.00
C PRO A 97 20.27 -20.44 6.21
N ALA A 98 19.07 -19.89 6.32
CA ALA A 98 18.10 -20.15 7.38
C ALA A 98 17.07 -21.23 6.99
N LEU A 99 16.90 -21.52 5.69
CA LEU A 99 15.93 -22.51 5.24
C LEU A 99 16.42 -23.94 5.52
N GLY A 100 15.65 -24.71 6.29
CA GLY A 100 15.99 -26.09 6.60
C GLY A 100 16.02 -26.99 5.36
N LEU A 101 16.79 -28.10 5.43
CA LEU A 101 17.03 -29.03 4.31
C LEU A 101 15.75 -29.48 3.58
N THR A 102 14.66 -29.75 4.31
CA THR A 102 13.40 -30.18 3.68
C THR A 102 12.70 -29.04 2.95
N GLY A 103 12.82 -27.79 3.42
CA GLY A 103 12.33 -26.62 2.71
C GLY A 103 13.12 -26.40 1.42
N LEU A 104 14.45 -26.42 1.53
CA LEU A 104 15.36 -26.30 0.40
C LEU A 104 15.11 -27.39 -0.67
N ALA A 105 14.98 -28.66 -0.26
CA ALA A 105 14.69 -29.76 -1.18
C ALA A 105 13.36 -29.59 -1.93
N ARG A 106 12.32 -29.04 -1.27
CA ARG A 106 11.04 -28.74 -1.93
C ARG A 106 11.19 -27.65 -2.98
N LEU A 107 11.89 -26.55 -2.66
CA LEU A 107 12.13 -25.48 -3.62
C LEU A 107 12.99 -25.96 -4.79
N GLN A 108 14.06 -26.72 -4.51
CA GLN A 108 14.92 -27.33 -5.53
C GLN A 108 14.11 -28.24 -6.47
N SER A 109 13.20 -29.06 -5.92
CA SER A 109 12.32 -29.94 -6.72
C SER A 109 11.38 -29.19 -7.67
N VAL A 110 11.10 -27.92 -7.40
CA VAL A 110 10.29 -27.06 -8.29
C VAL A 110 11.18 -26.34 -9.30
N ALA A 111 12.36 -25.90 -8.87
CA ALA A 111 13.34 -25.24 -9.72
C ALA A 111 13.83 -26.16 -10.86
N ASP A 112 14.20 -27.41 -10.52
CA ASP A 112 14.77 -28.38 -11.46
C ASP A 112 13.73 -29.05 -12.37
N ASP A 113 12.45 -29.00 -11.99
CA ASP A 113 11.38 -29.65 -12.74
C ASP A 113 11.08 -28.87 -14.02
N THR A 114 11.60 -29.36 -15.15
CA THR A 114 11.42 -28.76 -16.49
C THR A 114 9.98 -28.80 -17.00
N THR A 115 9.10 -29.59 -16.38
CA THR A 115 7.68 -29.65 -16.73
C THR A 115 6.86 -28.52 -16.09
N VAL A 116 7.38 -27.90 -15.02
CA VAL A 116 6.74 -26.75 -14.37
C VAL A 116 7.14 -25.47 -15.11
N THR A 117 6.15 -24.75 -15.63
CA THR A 117 6.34 -23.41 -16.20
C THR A 117 6.22 -22.36 -15.10
N ALA A 118 7.18 -21.44 -15.03
CA ALA A 118 7.14 -20.32 -14.10
C ALA A 118 5.97 -19.38 -14.45
N ILE A 119 5.19 -19.01 -13.44
CA ILE A 119 4.09 -18.04 -13.58
C ILE A 119 4.63 -16.64 -13.29
N ALA A 120 4.30 -15.69 -14.17
CA ALA A 120 4.60 -14.27 -13.98
C ALA A 120 3.81 -13.68 -12.80
N GLU A 121 4.27 -12.56 -12.24
CA GLU A 121 3.49 -11.86 -11.21
C GLU A 121 2.11 -11.46 -11.75
N PRO A 122 1.01 -11.82 -11.05
CA PRO A 122 -0.32 -11.49 -11.52
C PRO A 122 -0.58 -9.98 -11.38
N THR A 123 -1.14 -9.38 -12.41
CA THR A 123 -1.62 -7.99 -12.35
C THR A 123 -2.98 -7.93 -11.66
N GLY A 124 -3.15 -6.96 -10.76
CA GLY A 124 -4.44 -6.74 -10.12
C GLY A 124 -4.35 -5.92 -8.84
N HIS A 125 -5.52 -5.67 -8.28
CA HIS A 125 -5.68 -5.05 -6.98
C HIS A 125 -6.44 -6.00 -6.05
N ARG A 126 -5.95 -6.15 -4.81
CA ARG A 126 -6.65 -6.88 -3.74
C ARG A 126 -6.77 -5.99 -2.52
N LEU A 127 -8.01 -5.75 -2.11
CA LEU A 127 -8.34 -5.00 -0.90
C LEU A 127 -8.76 -5.98 0.20
N PHE A 128 -7.97 -6.03 1.27
CA PHE A 128 -8.18 -6.90 2.42
C PHE A 128 -8.85 -6.12 3.54
N THR A 129 -10.15 -5.92 3.41
CA THR A 129 -10.92 -5.10 4.35
C THR A 129 -10.81 -5.63 5.77
N GLY A 130 -10.79 -6.95 5.96
CA GLY A 130 -10.68 -7.60 7.28
C GLY A 130 -9.44 -7.25 8.11
N MET A 131 -8.38 -6.75 7.47
CA MET A 131 -7.11 -6.40 8.14
C MET A 131 -6.56 -5.04 7.71
N ALA A 132 -7.39 -4.17 7.13
CA ALA A 132 -6.99 -2.84 6.67
C ALA A 132 -5.70 -2.84 5.83
N ARG A 133 -5.59 -3.77 4.86
CA ARG A 133 -4.47 -3.87 3.91
C ARG A 133 -4.96 -3.79 2.48
N ALA A 134 -4.08 -3.37 1.58
CA ALA A 134 -4.29 -3.52 0.15
C ALA A 134 -2.98 -3.89 -0.54
N THR A 135 -3.08 -4.63 -1.64
CA THR A 135 -1.95 -4.87 -2.54
C THR A 135 -2.35 -4.49 -3.95
N HIS A 136 -1.39 -3.96 -4.68
CA HIS A 136 -1.58 -3.52 -6.05
C HIS A 136 -0.39 -3.91 -6.89
N ARG A 137 -0.64 -4.66 -7.95
CA ARG A 137 0.39 -5.22 -8.83
C ARG A 137 0.13 -4.83 -10.27
N ARG A 138 1.22 -4.43 -10.93
CA ARG A 138 1.26 -4.04 -12.33
C ARG A 138 2.51 -4.64 -12.97
N PRO A 139 2.57 -4.70 -14.31
CA PRO A 139 3.80 -5.12 -14.97
C PRO A 139 4.97 -4.27 -14.45
N GLY A 140 6.01 -4.94 -13.95
CA GLY A 140 7.23 -4.30 -13.47
C GLY A 140 7.27 -3.87 -12.00
N TRP A 141 6.14 -3.85 -11.27
CA TRP A 141 6.13 -3.37 -9.90
C TRP A 141 4.94 -3.85 -9.05
N ALA A 142 5.13 -3.78 -7.73
CA ALA A 142 4.08 -4.03 -6.76
C ALA A 142 4.11 -3.00 -5.63
N ALA A 143 2.94 -2.73 -5.05
CA ALA A 143 2.78 -1.91 -3.87
C ALA A 143 1.89 -2.58 -2.83
N SER A 144 2.12 -2.25 -1.56
CA SER A 144 1.31 -2.66 -0.43
C SER A 144 0.98 -1.46 0.45
N LEU A 145 -0.27 -1.38 0.90
CA LEU A 145 -0.74 -0.31 1.77
C LEU A 145 -1.12 -0.87 3.14
N SER A 146 -0.61 -0.25 4.20
CA SER A 146 -0.87 -0.60 5.59
C SER A 146 -1.62 0.52 6.31
N MET A 147 -2.86 0.22 6.71
CA MET A 147 -3.75 1.15 7.42
C MET A 147 -4.14 0.57 8.79
N ALA A 148 -4.86 1.36 9.58
CA ALA A 148 -5.37 1.00 10.89
C ALA A 148 -6.69 1.72 11.16
N ASP A 149 -7.58 1.06 11.89
CA ASP A 149 -8.90 1.53 12.31
C ASP A 149 -9.29 0.88 13.64
N ARG A 150 -10.54 1.02 14.09
CA ARG A 150 -10.98 0.40 15.34
C ARG A 150 -11.00 -1.15 15.33
N ARG A 151 -10.71 -1.77 14.18
CA ARG A 151 -10.75 -3.22 13.92
C ARG A 151 -9.33 -3.78 13.72
N THR A 152 -8.37 -2.94 13.33
CA THR A 152 -6.97 -3.30 13.06
C THR A 152 -6.04 -2.32 13.78
N THR A 153 -5.16 -2.85 14.64
CA THR A 153 -4.24 -2.05 15.45
C THR A 153 -3.29 -1.19 14.61
N TYR A 154 -2.79 -0.09 15.19
CA TYR A 154 -1.72 0.72 14.60
C TYR A 154 -0.50 -0.11 14.22
N TYR A 155 -0.08 -0.98 15.14
CA TYR A 155 1.07 -1.86 15.04
C TYR A 155 1.04 -2.85 16.22
N GLU A 156 1.89 -3.88 16.15
CA GLU A 156 2.11 -4.77 17.29
C GLU A 156 3.53 -4.59 17.83
N THR A 157 3.63 -4.38 19.14
CA THR A 157 4.85 -4.53 19.96
C THR A 157 4.57 -5.62 20.99
N GLY A 158 5.61 -6.32 21.45
CA GLY A 158 5.46 -7.37 22.46
C GLY A 158 6.74 -8.17 22.63
N ASN A 159 6.99 -8.69 23.83
CA ASN A 159 8.25 -9.36 24.20
C ASN A 159 9.52 -8.51 23.94
N GLY A 160 9.38 -7.18 23.92
CA GLY A 160 10.47 -6.27 23.57
C GLY A 160 10.79 -6.20 22.07
N GLU A 161 9.94 -6.74 21.20
CA GLU A 161 10.03 -6.63 19.73
C GLU A 161 9.22 -5.42 19.23
N ASN A 162 9.70 -4.79 18.14
CA ASN A 162 9.04 -3.71 17.39
C ASN A 162 8.72 -2.45 18.20
N LEU A 163 9.67 -2.02 19.03
CA LEU A 163 9.49 -0.90 19.97
C LEU A 163 9.10 0.43 19.32
N ARG A 164 9.41 0.62 18.02
CA ARG A 164 9.20 1.88 17.28
C ARG A 164 8.31 1.73 16.05
N GLY A 165 7.44 0.72 16.02
CA GLY A 165 6.53 0.46 14.89
C GLY A 165 5.31 1.39 14.80
N TRP A 166 5.24 2.45 15.61
CA TRP A 166 4.06 3.30 15.88
C TRP A 166 3.23 3.69 14.67
N HIS A 167 3.91 4.03 13.56
CA HIS A 167 3.28 4.60 12.37
C HIS A 167 3.14 3.60 11.20
N THR A 168 3.47 2.32 11.41
CA THR A 168 3.41 1.30 10.34
C THR A 168 1.99 1.03 9.82
N GLY A 169 0.94 1.34 10.59
CA GLY A 169 -0.47 1.34 10.19
C GLY A 169 -1.06 2.72 9.88
N SER A 170 -0.25 3.78 9.83
CA SER A 170 -0.71 5.17 9.58
C SER A 170 -0.77 5.52 8.08
N GLY A 171 -1.15 4.56 7.24
CA GLY A 171 -1.22 4.72 5.79
C GLY A 171 0.15 4.55 5.13
N MET A 172 0.97 3.63 5.63
CA MET A 172 2.30 3.38 5.08
C MET A 172 2.17 2.68 3.72
N LEU A 173 2.76 3.29 2.70
CA LEU A 173 2.76 2.81 1.31
C LEU A 173 4.14 2.23 0.97
N TYR A 174 4.17 0.91 0.84
CA TYR A 174 5.34 0.14 0.43
C TYR A 174 5.31 -0.09 -1.08
N TRP A 175 6.48 -0.12 -1.73
CA TRP A 175 6.56 -0.47 -3.15
C TRP A 175 7.93 -1.00 -3.58
N TRP A 176 7.89 -1.92 -4.54
CA TRP A 176 9.02 -2.68 -5.08
C TRP A 176 8.98 -2.69 -6.61
N GLY A 177 10.17 -2.77 -7.22
CA GLY A 177 10.33 -3.08 -8.64
C GLY A 177 10.57 -4.57 -8.87
N ASP A 178 10.30 -5.03 -10.08
CA ASP A 178 10.55 -6.43 -10.48
C ASP A 178 12.04 -6.75 -10.60
N THR A 179 12.84 -5.79 -11.05
CA THR A 179 14.26 -5.89 -11.36
C THR A 179 15.09 -4.84 -10.63
N TYR A 180 14.45 -4.01 -9.82
CA TYR A 180 15.09 -2.98 -8.99
C TYR A 180 14.44 -2.94 -7.60
N ALA A 181 15.24 -2.59 -6.59
CA ALA A 181 14.81 -2.41 -5.21
C ALA A 181 14.06 -3.58 -4.55
N ASN A 182 14.35 -4.83 -4.94
CA ASN A 182 13.79 -6.01 -4.28
C ASN A 182 14.21 -6.09 -2.81
N GLY A 183 15.43 -5.65 -2.47
CA GLY A 183 15.96 -5.57 -1.10
C GLY A 183 15.61 -4.29 -0.31
N GLN A 184 14.62 -3.50 -0.77
CA GLN A 184 14.34 -2.16 -0.22
C GLN A 184 14.12 -2.14 1.30
N TYR A 185 13.35 -3.11 1.81
CA TYR A 185 13.01 -3.23 3.24
C TYR A 185 13.85 -4.30 3.95
N SER A 186 14.69 -5.02 3.19
CA SER A 186 15.58 -6.07 3.67
C SER A 186 16.93 -5.53 4.11
N ASP A 187 17.46 -4.53 3.41
CA ASP A 187 18.81 -4.01 3.59
C ASP A 187 18.90 -3.06 4.81
N ALA A 188 18.75 -3.62 6.00
CA ALA A 188 18.79 -2.91 7.29
C ALA A 188 17.83 -1.72 7.38
N PHE A 189 16.74 -1.72 6.60
CA PHE A 189 15.77 -0.61 6.58
C PHE A 189 15.18 -0.32 7.96
N TRP A 190 14.68 -1.34 8.64
CA TRP A 190 13.96 -1.20 9.91
C TRP A 190 14.77 -0.61 11.08
N PRO A 191 16.04 -1.03 11.32
CA PRO A 191 16.83 -0.43 12.41
C PRO A 191 17.32 0.98 12.09
N THR A 192 17.41 1.40 10.82
CA THR A 192 18.00 2.70 10.44
C THR A 192 17.01 3.74 9.91
N VAL A 193 15.77 3.38 9.62
CA VAL A 193 14.75 4.34 9.11
C VAL A 193 14.28 5.27 10.23
N ASP A 194 14.00 6.54 9.92
CA ASP A 194 13.26 7.43 10.83
C ASP A 194 11.82 6.91 10.99
N PRO A 195 11.42 6.38 12.16
CA PRO A 195 10.11 5.76 12.36
C PRO A 195 8.95 6.75 12.26
N TYR A 196 9.21 8.06 12.32
CA TYR A 196 8.18 9.09 12.14
C TYR A 196 7.95 9.46 10.67
N ARG A 197 8.87 9.09 9.77
CA ARG A 197 8.81 9.40 8.34
C ARG A 197 8.70 8.15 7.49
N LEU A 198 7.82 7.23 7.86
CA LEU A 198 7.56 6.06 7.03
C LEU A 198 6.87 6.48 5.72
N PRO A 199 7.21 5.90 4.55
CA PRO A 199 6.68 6.33 3.26
C PRO A 199 5.15 6.28 3.23
N GLY A 200 4.52 7.36 2.76
CA GLY A 200 3.08 7.50 2.65
C GLY A 200 2.35 7.98 3.93
N THR A 201 2.99 7.96 5.11
CA THR A 201 2.31 8.30 6.36
C THR A 201 2.08 9.81 6.51
N THR A 202 1.13 10.17 7.38
CA THR A 202 1.04 11.52 7.97
C THR A 202 1.21 11.35 9.47
N ALA A 203 2.15 12.05 10.09
CA ALA A 203 2.49 11.87 11.49
C ALA A 203 2.81 13.19 12.18
N SER A 204 2.43 13.29 13.45
CA SER A 204 2.89 14.33 14.36
C SER A 204 4.32 14.02 14.77
N ARG A 205 5.16 15.05 14.94
CA ARG A 205 6.53 14.93 15.46
C ARG A 205 6.58 14.86 16.98
N LYS A 206 5.42 14.71 17.64
CA LYS A 206 5.32 14.41 19.07
C LYS A 206 6.14 13.17 19.39
N VAL A 207 7.05 13.31 20.34
CA VAL A 207 7.90 12.20 20.80
C VAL A 207 7.03 11.11 21.43
N LEU A 208 7.17 9.90 20.91
CA LEU A 208 6.57 8.68 21.45
C LEU A 208 7.62 7.86 22.19
N ALA A 209 7.22 7.28 23.33
CA ALA A 209 8.05 6.31 24.03
C ALA A 209 8.11 4.99 23.25
N ASP A 210 9.22 4.26 23.42
CA ASP A 210 9.31 2.86 22.96
C ASP A 210 8.10 2.07 23.49
N ALA A 211 7.48 1.28 22.60
CA ALA A 211 6.24 0.53 22.84
C ALA A 211 5.00 1.37 23.21
N ALA A 212 4.96 2.68 22.88
CA ALA A 212 3.77 3.51 23.04
C ALA A 212 2.53 2.86 22.41
N GLY A 213 1.39 2.95 23.09
CA GLY A 213 0.15 2.28 22.67
C GLY A 213 -0.08 0.88 23.27
N GLY A 214 0.92 0.31 23.94
CA GLY A 214 0.78 -0.96 24.65
C GLY A 214 0.98 -2.20 23.78
N ASP A 215 1.31 -3.30 24.45
CA ASP A 215 1.67 -4.58 23.82
C ASP A 215 0.48 -5.28 23.14
N TRP A 216 0.78 -6.21 22.24
CA TRP A 216 -0.16 -7.14 21.61
C TRP A 216 -1.30 -6.45 20.84
N GLY A 217 -1.00 -5.31 20.22
CA GLY A 217 -1.96 -4.57 19.42
C GLY A 217 -3.04 -3.86 20.24
N ALA A 218 -2.75 -3.55 21.51
CA ALA A 218 -3.72 -2.96 22.44
C ALA A 218 -4.33 -1.63 21.96
N SER A 219 -3.57 -0.80 21.25
CA SER A 219 -4.08 0.48 20.74
C SER A 219 -4.70 0.34 19.36
N LEU A 220 -5.97 0.73 19.28
CA LEU A 220 -6.75 0.84 18.05
C LEU A 220 -7.14 2.30 17.82
N PRO A 221 -6.97 2.86 16.61
CA PRO A 221 -7.51 4.19 16.32
C PRO A 221 -9.03 4.15 16.38
N ASP A 222 -9.62 5.10 17.12
CA ASP A 222 -11.07 5.25 17.23
C ASP A 222 -11.66 5.94 15.99
N VAL A 223 -11.61 5.22 14.88
CA VAL A 223 -12.12 5.62 13.55
C VAL A 223 -12.67 4.39 12.84
N ASN A 224 -13.66 4.59 11.97
CA ASN A 224 -14.34 3.51 11.27
C ASN A 224 -14.13 3.52 9.76
N TRP A 225 -13.93 4.70 9.17
CA TRP A 225 -13.82 4.84 7.73
C TRP A 225 -12.39 4.48 7.31
N VAL A 226 -12.15 3.20 7.05
CA VAL A 226 -10.90 2.66 6.48
C VAL A 226 -11.26 1.49 5.57
N GLY A 227 -10.74 1.52 4.34
CA GLY A 227 -11.10 0.57 3.29
C GLY A 227 -11.20 1.27 1.94
N GLY A 228 -12.05 0.78 1.05
CA GLY A 228 -12.12 1.28 -0.33
C GLY A 228 -13.02 0.45 -1.24
N ALA A 229 -13.10 0.85 -2.50
CA ALA A 229 -13.79 0.13 -3.56
C ALA A 229 -12.81 -0.24 -4.69
N THR A 230 -13.00 -1.42 -5.28
CA THR A 230 -12.14 -1.91 -6.36
C THR A 230 -12.89 -2.79 -7.35
N ASP A 231 -12.53 -2.69 -8.63
CA ASP A 231 -12.98 -3.63 -9.66
C ASP A 231 -12.11 -4.90 -9.74
N GLY A 232 -11.09 -5.02 -8.89
CA GLY A 232 -10.06 -6.08 -8.93
C GLY A 232 -8.82 -5.71 -9.73
N GLN A 233 -8.82 -4.55 -10.41
CA GLN A 233 -7.68 -4.02 -11.15
C GLN A 233 -7.28 -2.65 -10.61
N ARG A 234 -8.23 -1.72 -10.54
CA ARG A 234 -8.05 -0.34 -10.06
C ARG A 234 -8.84 -0.15 -8.77
N ALA A 235 -8.48 0.85 -7.99
CA ALA A 235 -9.11 1.06 -6.68
C ALA A 235 -9.13 2.52 -6.25
N ALA A 236 -10.12 2.86 -5.42
CA ALA A 236 -10.10 4.01 -4.54
C ALA A 236 -10.07 3.48 -3.10
N ILE A 237 -9.07 3.89 -2.34
CA ILE A 237 -8.82 3.43 -0.97
C ILE A 237 -8.65 4.66 -0.10
N GLY A 238 -9.07 4.61 1.16
CA GLY A 238 -8.80 5.69 2.09
C GLY A 238 -8.74 5.24 3.54
N GLN A 239 -8.10 6.10 4.34
CA GLN A 239 -8.02 5.99 5.77
C GLN A 239 -8.41 7.34 6.39
N TYR A 240 -9.43 7.32 7.24
CA TYR A 240 -9.59 8.37 8.23
C TYR A 240 -8.55 8.13 9.32
N LEU A 241 -7.45 8.87 9.25
CA LEU A 241 -6.34 8.76 10.18
C LEU A 241 -6.68 9.46 11.50
N LYS A 242 -6.39 8.77 12.60
CA LYS A 242 -6.18 9.33 13.93
C LYS A 242 -4.78 8.91 14.38
N GLY A 243 -3.95 9.83 14.88
CA GLY A 243 -2.58 9.51 15.28
C GLY A 243 -2.50 8.74 16.61
N LEU A 244 -1.54 7.80 16.73
CA LEU A 244 -1.29 7.10 17.99
C LEU A 244 -0.86 8.09 19.08
N GLN A 245 -1.59 8.14 20.20
CA GLN A 245 -1.35 9.06 21.32
C GLN A 245 -1.19 10.53 20.88
N SER A 246 -1.83 10.90 19.77
CA SER A 246 -1.74 12.20 19.12
C SER A 246 -3.15 12.73 18.87
N THR A 247 -3.29 14.05 18.85
CA THR A 247 -4.52 14.74 18.44
C THR A 247 -4.69 14.82 16.93
N LEU A 248 -3.68 14.37 16.15
CA LEU A 248 -3.67 14.39 14.70
C LEU A 248 -4.88 13.65 14.12
N LEU A 249 -5.59 14.33 13.22
CA LEU A 249 -6.60 13.78 12.33
C LEU A 249 -6.24 14.11 10.87
N ALA A 250 -6.55 13.21 9.95
CA ALA A 250 -6.42 13.47 8.51
C ALA A 250 -7.30 12.54 7.67
N LYS A 251 -7.64 12.98 6.45
CA LYS A 251 -8.24 12.16 5.40
C LYS A 251 -7.19 11.82 4.36
N LYS A 252 -6.87 10.53 4.23
CA LYS A 252 -5.85 10.04 3.30
C LYS A 252 -6.52 9.14 2.27
N SER A 253 -6.27 9.39 0.99
CA SER A 253 -6.78 8.56 -0.10
C SER A 253 -5.67 8.12 -1.05
N TRP A 254 -5.81 6.91 -1.58
CA TRP A 254 -4.95 6.32 -2.60
C TRP A 254 -5.82 5.81 -3.75
N PHE A 255 -5.54 6.28 -4.96
CA PHE A 255 -6.19 5.82 -6.19
C PHE A 255 -5.19 5.01 -7.01
N CYS A 256 -5.37 3.69 -7.02
CA CYS A 256 -4.45 2.75 -7.67
C CYS A 256 -4.85 2.55 -9.14
N LEU A 257 -3.94 2.86 -10.05
CA LEU A 257 -4.14 2.88 -11.51
C LEU A 257 -3.22 1.89 -12.23
N ASP A 258 -3.08 1.99 -13.54
CA ASP A 258 -2.33 1.00 -14.32
C ASP A 258 -0.81 1.16 -14.22
N ASP A 259 -0.35 2.38 -13.97
CA ASP A 259 1.08 2.72 -13.92
C ASP A 259 1.46 3.61 -12.74
N SER A 260 0.49 3.93 -11.87
CA SER A 260 0.67 4.95 -10.85
C SER A 260 -0.31 4.80 -9.69
N ILE A 261 0.03 5.46 -8.58
CA ILE A 261 -0.85 5.63 -7.43
C ILE A 261 -0.97 7.11 -7.14
N ILE A 262 -2.20 7.65 -7.21
CA ILE A 262 -2.46 9.04 -6.83
C ILE A 262 -2.77 9.09 -5.34
N CYS A 263 -2.05 9.91 -4.61
CA CYS A 263 -2.12 10.05 -3.16
C CYS A 263 -2.65 11.44 -2.79
N LEU A 264 -3.79 11.49 -2.12
CA LEU A 264 -4.39 12.73 -1.62
C LEU A 264 -4.42 12.75 -0.08
N GLY A 265 -4.24 13.93 0.48
CA GLY A 265 -4.39 14.24 1.90
C GLY A 265 -5.15 15.53 2.10
N ALA A 266 -6.10 15.55 3.03
CA ALA A 266 -6.86 16.75 3.39
C ALA A 266 -7.36 16.69 4.84
N GLY A 267 -7.86 17.82 5.36
CA GLY A 267 -8.33 17.93 6.73
C GLY A 267 -7.25 17.60 7.76
N ILE A 268 -5.97 17.82 7.42
CA ILE A 268 -4.84 17.50 8.28
C ILE A 268 -4.82 18.54 9.40
N LYS A 269 -5.20 18.10 10.61
CA LYS A 269 -5.31 18.98 11.77
C LYS A 269 -4.75 18.34 13.02
N CYS A 270 -4.11 19.14 13.86
CA CYS A 270 -3.46 18.65 15.08
C CYS A 270 -3.30 19.79 16.10
N THR A 271 -3.23 19.45 17.38
CA THR A 271 -2.98 20.38 18.49
C THR A 271 -1.90 19.86 19.45
N ASP A 272 -0.99 19.02 18.96
CA ASP A 272 0.07 18.40 19.78
C ASP A 272 1.20 19.37 20.19
N GLY A 273 1.24 20.57 19.63
CA GLY A 273 2.32 21.55 19.85
C GLY A 273 3.62 21.22 19.11
N THR A 274 3.59 20.28 18.15
CA THR A 274 4.75 19.89 17.33
C THR A 274 4.40 19.90 15.84
N PRO A 275 5.41 19.93 14.95
CA PRO A 275 5.15 19.85 13.51
C PRO A 275 4.42 18.58 13.10
N VAL A 276 3.59 18.67 12.07
CA VAL A 276 2.97 17.52 11.40
C VAL A 276 3.57 17.39 10.01
N GLU A 277 3.96 16.17 9.64
CA GLU A 277 4.58 15.90 8.34
C GLU A 277 3.79 14.84 7.58
N SER A 278 3.73 14.97 6.26
CA SER A 278 3.30 13.87 5.37
C SER A 278 4.46 13.42 4.51
N THR A 279 4.84 12.16 4.66
CA THR A 279 5.99 11.58 3.96
C THR A 279 5.57 11.12 2.58
N ILE A 280 6.09 11.78 1.54
CA ILE A 280 5.94 11.35 0.15
C ILE A 280 6.81 10.10 -0.09
N GLU A 281 8.05 10.12 0.40
CA GLU A 281 8.99 8.99 0.29
C GLU A 281 10.01 9.03 1.44
N ASN A 282 10.53 7.86 1.84
CA ASN A 282 11.72 7.72 2.67
C ASN A 282 12.49 6.48 2.20
N ARG A 283 13.23 6.65 1.10
CA ARG A 283 13.87 5.56 0.37
C ARG A 283 15.24 5.29 0.98
N ASN A 284 15.45 4.06 1.46
CA ASN A 284 16.78 3.52 1.72
C ASN A 284 17.56 3.44 0.40
N LEU A 285 18.73 4.07 0.36
CA LEU A 285 19.64 4.13 -0.79
C LEU A 285 20.89 3.26 -0.57
N GLY A 286 20.83 2.34 0.41
CA GLY A 286 21.92 1.46 0.78
C GLY A 286 23.05 2.18 1.53
N PRO A 287 24.21 1.52 1.69
CA PRO A 287 25.36 2.11 2.38
C PRO A 287 26.07 3.20 1.57
N THR A 288 25.88 3.26 0.23
CA THR A 288 26.59 4.20 -0.66
C THR A 288 25.74 5.39 -1.10
N GLY A 289 24.41 5.27 -1.23
CA GLY A 289 23.55 6.43 -1.44
C GLY A 289 23.67 7.16 -2.79
N SER A 290 24.27 6.54 -3.82
CA SER A 290 24.66 7.24 -5.06
C SER A 290 23.53 7.50 -6.07
N HIS A 291 22.28 7.15 -5.75
CA HIS A 291 21.14 7.38 -6.65
C HIS A 291 20.97 8.87 -6.95
N VAL A 292 20.91 9.22 -8.23
CA VAL A 292 20.64 10.60 -8.68
C VAL A 292 19.22 11.00 -8.24
N PHE A 293 19.08 12.19 -7.66
CA PHE A 293 17.78 12.79 -7.38
C PHE A 293 17.60 14.01 -8.28
N THR A 294 16.49 14.07 -8.99
CA THR A 294 16.17 15.16 -9.93
C THR A 294 14.87 15.81 -9.50
N VAL A 295 14.82 17.14 -9.52
CA VAL A 295 13.59 17.94 -9.34
C VAL A 295 13.47 18.88 -10.52
N ASP A 296 12.36 18.83 -11.23
CA ASP A 296 12.07 19.64 -12.43
C ASP A 296 13.25 19.73 -13.42
N GLY A 297 13.85 18.56 -13.72
CA GLY A 297 14.95 18.43 -14.67
C GLY A 297 16.33 18.80 -14.12
N THR A 298 16.43 19.30 -12.89
CA THR A 298 17.70 19.66 -12.25
C THR A 298 18.15 18.57 -11.30
N ALA A 299 19.34 18.01 -11.53
CA ALA A 299 19.98 17.08 -10.61
C ALA A 299 20.37 17.80 -9.31
N GLN A 300 20.05 17.18 -8.18
CA GLN A 300 20.29 17.71 -6.85
C GLN A 300 21.56 17.14 -6.23
N SER A 301 22.04 17.78 -5.16
CA SER A 301 23.25 17.36 -4.45
C SER A 301 23.18 15.90 -3.98
N THR A 302 24.31 15.21 -4.07
CA THR A 302 24.53 13.86 -3.52
C THR A 302 25.24 13.90 -2.16
N ALA A 303 25.39 15.08 -1.55
CA ALA A 303 26.03 15.25 -0.25
C ALA A 303 25.18 14.66 0.89
N TYR A 304 25.86 14.28 1.97
CA TYR A 304 25.27 13.78 3.20
C TYR A 304 25.89 14.55 4.40
N PRO A 305 25.10 15.33 5.16
CA PRO A 305 23.70 15.65 4.93
C PRO A 305 23.51 16.65 3.78
N TRP A 306 22.34 16.62 3.17
CA TRP A 306 21.83 17.69 2.31
C TRP A 306 20.33 17.83 2.52
N SER A 307 19.83 19.06 2.56
CA SER A 307 18.40 19.33 2.66
C SER A 307 18.04 20.53 1.81
N GLN A 308 16.89 20.48 1.15
CA GLN A 308 16.35 21.59 0.38
C GLN A 308 14.82 21.55 0.38
N THR A 309 14.21 22.71 0.61
CA THR A 309 12.78 22.92 0.39
C THR A 309 12.55 23.41 -1.04
N PHE A 310 11.69 22.71 -1.76
CA PHE A 310 11.23 23.09 -3.09
C PHE A 310 9.84 23.71 -2.97
N THR A 311 9.55 24.70 -3.80
CA THR A 311 8.24 25.35 -3.88
C THR A 311 7.75 25.31 -5.32
N GLY A 312 6.47 24.99 -5.50
CA GLY A 312 5.85 24.90 -6.83
C GLY A 312 6.47 23.85 -7.76
N ALA A 313 7.16 22.84 -7.22
CA ALA A 313 7.82 21.83 -8.02
C ALA A 313 6.80 20.94 -8.73
N GLY A 314 7.00 20.67 -10.02
CA GLY A 314 6.07 19.89 -10.84
C GLY A 314 6.30 18.38 -10.73
N TRP A 315 7.56 17.96 -10.62
CA TRP A 315 7.91 16.56 -10.43
C TRP A 315 9.29 16.36 -9.81
N ALA A 316 9.48 15.16 -9.26
CA ALA A 316 10.76 14.69 -8.75
C ALA A 316 11.01 13.24 -9.20
N HIS A 317 12.27 12.83 -9.28
CA HIS A 317 12.66 11.48 -9.71
C HIS A 317 13.86 10.96 -8.94
N ILE A 318 13.80 9.69 -8.54
CA ILE A 318 14.89 8.97 -7.90
C ILE A 318 15.42 7.94 -8.91
N GLY A 319 16.67 8.11 -9.35
CA GLY A 319 17.33 7.29 -10.36
C GLY A 319 17.30 5.80 -10.01
N GLY A 320 16.86 4.95 -10.95
CA GLY A 320 16.74 3.50 -10.73
C GLY A 320 15.62 3.07 -9.78
N MET A 321 14.74 3.99 -9.37
CA MET A 321 13.66 3.73 -8.42
C MET A 321 12.29 4.11 -9.01
N GLY A 322 12.03 5.40 -9.23
CA GLY A 322 10.71 5.85 -9.69
C GLY A 322 10.51 7.36 -9.65
N GLY A 323 9.37 7.78 -10.19
CA GLY A 323 8.97 9.18 -10.31
C GLY A 323 7.85 9.60 -9.37
N TYR A 324 7.80 10.90 -9.11
CA TYR A 324 6.76 11.57 -8.33
C TYR A 324 6.28 12.79 -9.12
N VAL A 325 4.98 12.89 -9.38
CA VAL A 325 4.37 14.07 -10.04
C VAL A 325 3.50 14.80 -9.03
N PHE A 326 3.54 16.14 -9.05
CA PHE A 326 2.80 17.00 -8.12
C PHE A 326 1.75 17.81 -8.90
N PRO A 327 0.48 17.35 -8.95
CA PRO A 327 -0.56 18.04 -9.70
C PRO A 327 -0.77 19.46 -9.18
N GLY A 328 -0.60 20.47 -10.06
CA GLY A 328 -0.68 21.88 -9.68
C GLY A 328 0.57 22.45 -9.00
N GLY A 329 1.65 21.66 -8.90
CA GLY A 329 2.86 22.00 -8.17
C GLY A 329 2.74 21.72 -6.66
N ALA A 330 3.86 21.40 -6.01
CA ALA A 330 3.90 21.18 -4.56
C ALA A 330 5.07 21.90 -3.89
N SER A 331 4.88 22.20 -2.61
CA SER A 331 5.97 22.56 -1.70
C SER A 331 6.31 21.37 -0.83
N PHE A 332 7.57 20.93 -0.86
CA PHE A 332 8.05 19.80 -0.06
C PHE A 332 9.54 19.96 0.26
N THR A 333 9.99 19.28 1.29
CA THR A 333 11.41 19.19 1.65
C THR A 333 11.98 17.87 1.22
N ALA A 334 13.15 17.90 0.57
CA ALA A 334 13.97 16.73 0.31
C ALA A 334 15.16 16.73 1.28
N LEU A 335 15.44 15.57 1.88
CA LEU A 335 16.55 15.36 2.81
C LEU A 335 17.34 14.12 2.39
N ARG A 336 18.65 14.28 2.21
CA ARG A 336 19.64 13.20 2.25
C ARG A 336 20.34 13.19 3.59
N ASP A 337 20.27 12.07 4.28
CA ASP A 337 20.94 11.85 5.56
C ASP A 337 21.52 10.43 5.63
N SER A 338 22.51 10.27 6.51
CA SER A 338 23.11 8.98 6.85
C SER A 338 22.62 8.63 8.25
N ARG A 339 22.02 7.47 8.42
CA ARG A 339 21.40 7.05 9.67
C ARG A 339 22.09 5.81 10.21
N ASP A 340 22.59 5.94 11.43
CA ASP A 340 23.05 4.82 12.24
C ASP A 340 21.87 4.21 13.00
N GLY A 341 21.90 2.89 13.15
CA GLY A 341 20.88 2.17 13.90
C GLY A 341 21.32 0.75 14.21
N LYS A 342 20.69 0.16 15.21
CA LYS A 342 20.96 -1.22 15.67
C LYS A 342 19.66 -1.98 15.73
N TRP A 343 19.71 -3.29 15.51
CA TRP A 343 18.54 -4.13 15.76
C TRP A 343 18.11 -4.07 17.23
N SER A 344 19.06 -3.89 18.16
CA SER A 344 18.79 -3.64 19.59
C SER A 344 17.93 -2.40 19.88
N ASP A 345 17.91 -1.42 18.97
CA ASP A 345 17.16 -0.16 19.17
C ASP A 345 15.65 -0.35 18.98
N ILE A 346 15.25 -1.41 18.27
CA ILE A 346 13.85 -1.72 17.96
C ILE A 346 13.43 -3.11 18.46
N ASN A 347 14.37 -3.92 18.92
CA ASN A 347 14.15 -5.26 19.44
C ASN A 347 15.14 -5.58 20.56
N LYS A 348 14.68 -5.84 21.79
CA LYS A 348 15.56 -6.10 22.95
C LYS A 348 16.48 -7.33 22.77
N GLY A 349 16.10 -8.28 21.91
CA GLY A 349 16.94 -9.44 21.56
C GLY A 349 17.83 -9.22 20.34
N GLY A 350 17.77 -8.05 19.70
CA GLY A 350 18.53 -7.71 18.51
C GLY A 350 20.01 -7.42 18.79
N SER A 351 20.85 -7.62 17.78
CA SER A 351 22.27 -7.30 17.81
C SER A 351 22.52 -5.81 18.05
N THR A 352 23.57 -5.51 18.83
CA THR A 352 24.04 -4.15 19.14
C THR A 352 25.01 -3.60 18.09
N THR A 353 25.27 -4.36 17.02
CA THR A 353 26.11 -3.94 15.90
C THR A 353 25.49 -2.72 15.23
N VAL A 354 26.29 -1.67 15.07
CA VAL A 354 25.87 -0.43 14.40
C VAL A 354 25.83 -0.67 12.89
N LEU A 355 24.67 -0.42 12.29
CA LEU A 355 24.47 -0.43 10.85
C LEU A 355 24.23 1.01 10.39
N ASN A 356 24.76 1.36 9.23
CA ASN A 356 24.55 2.68 8.63
C ASN A 356 23.87 2.53 7.27
N ARG A 357 22.81 3.30 7.04
CA ARG A 357 22.18 3.41 5.71
C ARG A 357 21.94 4.87 5.36
N ARG A 358 22.02 5.16 4.07
CA ARG A 358 21.75 6.48 3.51
C ARG A 358 20.31 6.53 3.01
N TYR A 359 19.63 7.63 3.27
CA TYR A 359 18.24 7.80 2.87
C TYR A 359 18.06 9.02 1.97
N LEU A 360 17.00 8.99 1.18
CA LEU A 360 16.39 10.18 0.59
C LEU A 360 14.93 10.24 1.07
N THR A 361 14.63 11.28 1.83
CA THR A 361 13.31 11.53 2.40
C THR A 361 12.67 12.73 1.69
N LEU A 362 11.44 12.57 1.19
CA LEU A 362 10.62 13.64 0.62
C LEU A 362 9.39 13.79 1.52
N TYR A 363 9.12 14.99 2.03
CA TYR A 363 7.97 15.21 2.91
C TYR A 363 7.38 16.62 2.78
N VAL A 364 6.07 16.71 3.00
CA VAL A 364 5.35 17.98 3.16
C VAL A 364 5.32 18.31 4.65
N ASP A 365 5.78 19.50 5.00
CA ASP A 365 5.69 20.06 6.35
C ASP A 365 4.41 20.90 6.46
N HIS A 366 3.48 20.47 7.34
CA HIS A 366 2.22 21.16 7.60
C HIS A 366 2.34 22.21 8.71
N GLY A 367 3.55 22.39 9.26
CA GLY A 367 3.82 23.25 10.39
C GLY A 367 3.31 22.70 11.72
N THR A 368 3.43 23.52 12.76
CA THR A 368 2.93 23.21 14.11
C THR A 368 1.45 23.52 14.21
N ASN A 369 0.69 22.59 14.76
CA ASN A 369 -0.77 22.69 14.95
C ASN A 369 -1.55 23.10 13.69
N PRO A 370 -1.40 22.37 12.56
CA PRO A 370 -2.20 22.66 11.38
C PRO A 370 -3.69 22.56 11.70
N THR A 371 -4.50 23.34 10.99
CA THR A 371 -5.96 23.35 11.12
C THR A 371 -6.67 22.77 9.90
N ASP A 372 -6.03 22.83 8.72
CA ASP A 372 -6.55 22.30 7.46
C ASP A 372 -5.43 22.06 6.42
N GLY A 373 -4.42 21.26 6.79
CA GLY A 373 -3.33 20.89 5.88
C GLY A 373 -3.79 19.94 4.77
N THR A 374 -3.14 20.01 3.62
CA THR A 374 -3.42 19.16 2.45
C THR A 374 -2.15 18.74 1.74
N TYR A 375 -2.21 17.66 0.95
CA TYR A 375 -1.16 17.29 -0.03
C TYR A 375 -1.77 16.55 -1.21
N ALA A 376 -1.08 16.58 -2.35
CA ALA A 376 -1.38 15.75 -3.52
C ALA A 376 -0.08 15.36 -4.23
N TYR A 377 0.10 14.07 -4.52
CA TYR A 377 1.20 13.58 -5.35
C TYR A 377 0.81 12.29 -6.09
N VAL A 378 1.56 11.96 -7.13
CA VAL A 378 1.40 10.73 -7.92
C VAL A 378 2.70 9.95 -7.83
N LEU A 379 2.65 8.74 -7.30
CA LEU A 379 3.77 7.79 -7.30
C LEU A 379 3.77 7.01 -8.63
N MET A 380 4.93 6.94 -9.29
CA MET A 380 5.14 6.18 -10.53
C MET A 380 6.34 5.23 -10.37
N PRO A 381 6.14 4.02 -9.81
CA PRO A 381 7.21 3.05 -9.61
C PRO A 381 7.85 2.66 -10.95
N GLY A 382 9.19 2.66 -11.01
CA GLY A 382 9.93 2.22 -12.20
C GLY A 382 9.92 3.18 -13.38
N ALA A 383 9.18 4.30 -13.29
CA ALA A 383 9.21 5.32 -14.32
C ALA A 383 10.62 5.91 -14.44
N THR A 384 11.07 6.07 -15.69
CA THR A 384 12.29 6.82 -16.02
C THR A 384 12.10 8.31 -15.75
N THR A 385 13.20 9.06 -15.68
CA THR A 385 13.16 10.52 -15.57
C THR A 385 12.35 11.15 -16.72
N ALA A 386 12.53 10.66 -17.95
CA ALA A 386 11.79 11.13 -19.12
C ALA A 386 10.28 10.81 -19.04
N GLN A 387 9.89 9.61 -18.61
CA GLN A 387 8.47 9.26 -18.40
C GLN A 387 7.84 10.12 -17.30
N THR A 388 8.58 10.40 -16.23
CA THR A 388 8.12 11.24 -15.11
C THR A 388 7.90 12.68 -15.58
N GLN A 389 8.87 13.25 -16.29
CA GLN A 389 8.77 14.58 -16.89
C GLN A 389 7.61 14.66 -17.88
N ALA A 390 7.45 13.66 -18.75
CA ALA A 390 6.36 13.61 -19.72
C ALA A 390 4.98 13.55 -19.04
N ARG A 391 4.84 12.76 -17.95
CA ARG A 391 3.61 12.71 -17.16
C ARG A 391 3.30 14.04 -16.48
N ALA A 392 4.32 14.73 -15.98
CA ALA A 392 4.15 16.04 -15.35
C ALA A 392 3.76 17.13 -16.35
N ALA A 393 4.28 17.07 -17.58
CA ALA A 393 3.95 18.01 -18.66
C ALA A 393 2.59 17.74 -19.33
N ALA A 394 2.06 16.51 -19.21
CA ALA A 394 0.78 16.14 -19.80
C ALA A 394 -0.38 16.90 -19.15
N THR A 395 -1.22 17.52 -19.97
CA THR A 395 -2.42 18.22 -19.50
C THR A 395 -3.66 17.33 -19.66
N GLY A 396 -4.65 17.52 -18.79
CA GLY A 396 -5.96 16.85 -18.88
C GLY A 396 -5.99 15.34 -18.60
N TRP A 397 -4.85 14.68 -18.36
CA TRP A 397 -4.82 13.25 -18.05
C TRP A 397 -5.35 12.92 -16.64
N LEU A 398 -5.21 13.86 -15.70
CA LEU A 398 -5.67 13.76 -14.32
C LEU A 398 -6.38 15.06 -13.95
N SER A 399 -7.55 14.94 -13.34
CA SER A 399 -8.19 16.03 -12.60
C SER A 399 -8.47 15.58 -11.17
N VAL A 400 -7.97 16.37 -10.20
CA VAL A 400 -8.38 16.23 -8.80
C VAL A 400 -9.74 16.91 -8.66
N LEU A 401 -10.79 16.11 -8.49
CA LEU A 401 -12.17 16.57 -8.42
C LEU A 401 -12.51 17.19 -7.06
N ALA A 402 -11.92 16.64 -6.00
CA ALA A 402 -12.04 17.13 -4.64
C ALA A 402 -10.82 16.68 -3.81
N ASN A 403 -10.37 17.53 -2.90
CA ASN A 403 -9.40 17.16 -1.87
C ASN A 403 -9.69 17.94 -0.57
N THR A 404 -10.77 17.57 0.11
CA THR A 404 -11.28 18.24 1.33
C THR A 404 -11.44 17.23 2.48
N ASP A 405 -11.74 17.72 3.69
CA ASP A 405 -12.05 16.85 4.86
C ASP A 405 -13.34 16.04 4.66
N ASP A 406 -14.19 16.43 3.69
CA ASP A 406 -15.47 15.78 3.42
C ASP A 406 -15.43 14.81 2.23
N GLN A 407 -14.65 15.12 1.19
CA GLN A 407 -14.50 14.26 0.02
C GLN A 407 -13.11 14.34 -0.62
N GLN A 408 -12.66 13.20 -1.17
CA GLN A 408 -11.46 13.12 -2.00
C GLN A 408 -11.79 12.35 -3.28
N GLY A 409 -11.45 12.90 -4.43
CA GLY A 409 -11.77 12.24 -5.70
C GLY A 409 -10.92 12.70 -6.86
N VAL A 410 -10.73 11.79 -7.81
CA VAL A 410 -9.96 12.01 -9.03
C VAL A 410 -10.68 11.43 -10.24
N THR A 411 -10.41 11.99 -11.41
CA THR A 411 -10.75 11.36 -12.70
C THR A 411 -9.52 11.29 -13.59
N VAL A 412 -9.40 10.20 -14.34
CA VAL A 412 -8.36 9.92 -15.32
C VAL A 412 -9.04 9.56 -16.64
N PRO A 413 -9.38 10.57 -17.48
CA PRO A 413 -10.23 10.38 -18.65
C PRO A 413 -9.69 9.36 -19.65
N SER A 414 -8.37 9.33 -19.85
CA SER A 414 -7.71 8.38 -20.77
C SER A 414 -7.95 6.91 -20.43
N SER A 415 -8.29 6.61 -19.17
CA SER A 415 -8.55 5.26 -18.69
C SER A 415 -10.04 5.02 -18.35
N GLY A 416 -10.90 6.03 -18.56
CA GLY A 416 -12.30 6.01 -18.15
C GLY A 416 -12.51 5.88 -16.63
N PHE A 417 -11.48 6.18 -15.83
CA PHE A 417 -11.52 5.97 -14.38
C PHE A 417 -11.98 7.22 -13.65
N THR A 418 -12.92 7.06 -12.72
CA THR A 418 -13.23 8.05 -11.68
C THR A 418 -13.25 7.34 -10.34
N GLY A 419 -12.54 7.85 -9.34
CA GLY A 419 -12.53 7.32 -7.99
C GLY A 419 -12.89 8.41 -6.99
N VAL A 420 -13.78 8.12 -6.05
CA VAL A 420 -14.19 9.07 -5.01
C VAL A 420 -14.36 8.36 -3.68
N ASN A 421 -13.77 8.94 -2.64
CA ASN A 421 -14.00 8.61 -1.24
C ASN A 421 -14.83 9.74 -0.63
N PHE A 422 -16.07 9.41 -0.25
CA PHE A 422 -16.96 10.29 0.49
C PHE A 422 -16.81 10.00 1.99
N TRP A 423 -16.28 10.96 2.75
CA TRP A 423 -16.10 10.80 4.20
C TRP A 423 -17.40 11.00 4.97
N PHE A 424 -18.30 11.85 4.45
CA PHE A 424 -19.61 12.13 5.04
C PHE A 424 -20.81 12.03 4.06
N GLY A 425 -20.55 11.94 2.75
CA GLY A 425 -21.55 12.07 1.68
C GLY A 425 -21.29 13.34 0.85
N GLY A 426 -22.18 13.71 -0.06
CA GLY A 426 -22.09 14.95 -0.84
C GLY A 426 -21.89 14.72 -2.34
N THR A 427 -21.37 15.75 -3.04
CA THR A 427 -21.23 15.75 -4.51
C THR A 427 -19.77 15.96 -4.91
N VAL A 428 -19.25 15.10 -5.80
CA VAL A 428 -17.92 15.23 -6.40
C VAL A 428 -18.00 14.93 -7.89
N GLY A 429 -17.75 15.93 -8.72
CA GLY A 429 -17.95 15.82 -10.17
C GLY A 429 -19.38 15.36 -10.50
N ALA A 430 -19.50 14.25 -11.23
CA ALA A 430 -20.79 13.68 -11.61
C ALA A 430 -21.41 12.74 -10.54
N LEU A 431 -20.73 12.48 -9.42
CA LEU A 431 -21.19 11.53 -8.40
C LEU A 431 -21.79 12.25 -7.20
N VAL A 432 -22.92 11.74 -6.70
CA VAL A 432 -23.60 12.22 -5.49
C VAL A 432 -23.88 11.04 -4.58
N ALA A 433 -23.39 11.08 -3.35
CA ALA A 433 -23.63 10.05 -2.34
C ALA A 433 -24.41 10.60 -1.14
N SER A 434 -25.40 9.87 -0.64
CA SER A 434 -26.15 10.27 0.56
C SER A 434 -25.36 10.12 1.86
N ASP A 435 -24.40 9.21 1.88
CA ASP A 435 -23.70 8.73 3.08
C ASP A 435 -22.23 8.41 2.78
N PRO A 436 -21.38 8.22 3.80
CA PRO A 436 -19.99 7.85 3.59
C PRO A 436 -19.85 6.55 2.79
N CYS A 437 -19.07 6.59 1.70
CA CYS A 437 -18.81 5.42 0.86
C CYS A 437 -17.54 5.62 0.03
N SER A 438 -17.02 4.53 -0.54
CA SER A 438 -16.00 4.59 -1.58
C SER A 438 -16.61 4.14 -2.89
N VAL A 439 -16.31 4.87 -3.97
CA VAL A 439 -16.86 4.66 -5.30
C VAL A 439 -15.72 4.64 -6.33
N THR A 440 -15.73 3.66 -7.22
CA THR A 440 -14.98 3.75 -8.48
C THR A 440 -15.92 3.52 -9.66
N VAL A 441 -15.74 4.31 -10.72
CA VAL A 441 -16.38 4.14 -12.02
C VAL A 441 -15.29 3.86 -13.04
N SER A 442 -15.54 2.88 -13.89
CA SER A 442 -14.67 2.49 -15.01
C SER A 442 -15.51 2.43 -16.28
N GLU A 443 -15.54 3.52 -17.04
CA GLU A 443 -16.10 3.55 -18.39
C GLU A 443 -15.20 2.73 -19.34
N LYS A 444 -15.82 1.96 -20.23
CA LYS A 444 -15.17 1.06 -21.18
C LYS A 444 -15.44 1.54 -22.60
N SER A 445 -14.52 1.25 -23.51
CA SER A 445 -14.63 1.64 -24.92
C SER A 445 -15.78 0.95 -25.67
N ASP A 446 -16.34 -0.13 -25.12
CA ASP A 446 -17.48 -0.87 -25.67
C ASP A 446 -18.84 -0.22 -25.31
N GLY A 447 -18.84 0.96 -24.67
CA GLY A 447 -20.05 1.65 -24.25
C GLY A 447 -20.66 1.11 -22.96
N THR A 448 -19.94 0.27 -22.21
CA THR A 448 -20.33 -0.14 -20.86
C THR A 448 -19.55 0.60 -19.77
N ALA A 449 -20.04 0.53 -18.53
CA ALA A 449 -19.26 0.95 -17.36
C ALA A 449 -19.42 -0.03 -16.20
N VAL A 450 -18.35 -0.13 -15.40
CA VAL A 450 -18.35 -0.84 -14.12
C VAL A 450 -18.31 0.17 -12.99
N ILE A 451 -19.30 0.11 -12.12
CA ILE A 451 -19.39 0.92 -10.90
C ILE A 451 -19.16 0.00 -9.71
N CYS A 452 -18.22 0.35 -8.85
CA CYS A 452 -17.92 -0.35 -7.62
C CYS A 452 -18.19 0.58 -6.45
N VAL A 453 -19.00 0.13 -5.50
CA VAL A 453 -19.38 0.88 -4.30
C VAL A 453 -19.10 0.05 -3.08
N SER A 454 -18.52 0.62 -2.05
CA SER A 454 -18.38 -0.04 -0.75
C SER A 454 -18.72 0.89 0.40
N ASP A 455 -18.97 0.28 1.56
CA ASP A 455 -19.05 0.95 2.85
C ASP A 455 -17.81 0.61 3.69
N PRO A 456 -16.73 1.42 3.64
CA PRO A 456 -15.56 1.23 4.50
C PRO A 456 -15.86 1.35 6.00
N LYS A 457 -16.88 2.13 6.35
CA LYS A 457 -17.32 2.35 7.74
C LYS A 457 -18.00 1.10 8.32
N ARG A 458 -18.64 0.28 7.48
CA ARG A 458 -19.40 -0.94 7.82
C ARG A 458 -20.59 -0.67 8.75
N MET A 459 -21.27 0.44 8.51
CA MET A 459 -22.38 0.91 9.35
C MET A 459 -23.56 1.48 8.54
N ASN A 460 -23.49 1.49 7.22
CA ASN A 460 -24.58 2.00 6.39
C ASN A 460 -25.70 0.95 6.32
N THR A 461 -26.86 1.31 6.85
CA THR A 461 -28.11 0.53 6.71
C THR A 461 -28.88 0.86 5.43
N GLY A 462 -28.43 1.90 4.72
CA GLY A 462 -28.86 2.28 3.38
C GLY A 462 -27.86 3.28 2.79
N LEU A 463 -27.83 3.35 1.46
CA LEU A 463 -27.01 4.32 0.73
C LEU A 463 -27.68 4.63 -0.62
N THR A 464 -27.75 5.90 -1.01
CA THR A 464 -28.08 6.30 -2.37
C THR A 464 -26.84 6.84 -3.06
N LEU A 465 -26.54 6.29 -4.24
CA LEU A 465 -25.54 6.83 -5.16
C LEU A 465 -26.22 7.29 -6.44
N THR A 466 -26.04 8.54 -6.81
CA THR A 466 -26.42 9.07 -8.12
C THR A 466 -25.16 9.33 -8.93
N TRP A 467 -25.17 8.89 -10.19
CA TRP A 467 -24.18 9.22 -11.19
C TRP A 467 -24.87 10.01 -12.31
N ASN A 468 -24.54 11.29 -12.42
CA ASN A 468 -25.07 12.22 -13.42
C ASN A 468 -24.44 11.96 -14.80
N ARG A 469 -24.70 10.77 -15.32
CA ARG A 469 -24.30 10.27 -16.63
C ARG A 469 -25.47 9.49 -17.22
N ALA A 470 -25.70 9.68 -18.52
CA ALA A 470 -26.69 8.91 -19.26
C ALA A 470 -26.36 7.41 -19.21
N VAL A 471 -27.33 6.63 -18.74
CA VAL A 471 -27.24 5.17 -18.63
C VAL A 471 -28.53 4.61 -19.21
N THR A 472 -28.43 3.68 -20.16
CA THR A 472 -29.57 3.07 -20.84
C THR A 472 -30.12 1.88 -20.05
N ALA A 473 -29.23 1.03 -19.54
CA ALA A 473 -29.62 -0.19 -18.83
C ALA A 473 -28.62 -0.59 -17.74
N VAL A 474 -29.13 -1.27 -16.71
CA VAL A 474 -28.29 -2.00 -15.73
C VAL A 474 -28.17 -3.44 -16.21
N VAL A 475 -26.95 -3.87 -16.51
CA VAL A 475 -26.63 -5.21 -17.02
C VAL A 475 -26.55 -6.22 -15.88
N SER A 476 -25.89 -5.85 -14.77
CA SER A 476 -25.78 -6.69 -13.59
C SER A 476 -25.65 -5.84 -12.33
N LYS A 477 -26.22 -6.33 -11.22
CA LYS A 477 -26.14 -5.71 -9.90
C LYS A 477 -26.21 -6.78 -8.80
N PRO A 478 -25.60 -6.56 -7.62
CA PRO A 478 -25.77 -7.45 -6.48
C PRO A 478 -27.17 -7.29 -5.87
N SER A 479 -27.55 -8.26 -5.02
CA SER A 479 -28.83 -8.24 -4.30
C SER A 479 -28.96 -7.06 -3.32
N THR A 480 -27.83 -6.50 -2.89
CA THR A 480 -27.78 -5.32 -2.02
C THR A 480 -28.30 -4.05 -2.70
N VAL A 481 -28.31 -3.99 -4.03
CA VAL A 481 -28.94 -2.89 -4.79
C VAL A 481 -30.44 -3.17 -4.90
N THR A 482 -31.23 -2.50 -4.06
CA THR A 482 -32.68 -2.70 -3.95
C THR A 482 -33.47 -1.94 -5.00
N SER A 483 -32.93 -0.84 -5.54
CA SER A 483 -33.52 -0.08 -6.64
C SER A 483 -32.45 0.51 -7.55
N ALA A 484 -32.75 0.56 -8.85
CA ALA A 484 -31.92 1.23 -9.85
C ALA A 484 -32.80 1.95 -10.87
N THR A 485 -32.58 3.25 -11.05
CA THR A 485 -33.27 4.09 -12.05
C THR A 485 -32.25 4.59 -13.07
N THR A 486 -32.53 4.33 -14.35
CA THR A 486 -31.69 4.74 -15.50
C THR A 486 -32.35 5.89 -16.28
N GLY A 487 -31.66 6.44 -17.28
CA GLY A 487 -32.09 7.61 -18.03
C GLY A 487 -30.95 8.62 -18.20
N SER A 488 -31.22 9.90 -17.97
CA SER A 488 -30.19 10.97 -18.00
C SER A 488 -29.19 10.90 -16.86
N ALA A 489 -29.53 10.21 -15.77
CA ALA A 489 -28.66 9.89 -14.65
C ALA A 489 -28.98 8.47 -14.15
N LEU A 490 -27.97 7.78 -13.61
CA LEU A 490 -28.15 6.52 -12.90
C LEU A 490 -28.32 6.81 -11.41
N ARG A 491 -29.41 6.34 -10.81
CA ARG A 491 -29.59 6.33 -9.35
C ARG A 491 -29.65 4.90 -8.84
N LEU A 492 -28.74 4.56 -7.93
CA LEU A 492 -28.65 3.27 -7.24
C LEU A 492 -29.03 3.45 -5.77
N THR A 493 -29.95 2.64 -5.28
CA THR A 493 -30.27 2.54 -3.85
C THR A 493 -29.79 1.20 -3.33
N PHE A 494 -28.94 1.24 -2.31
CA PHE A 494 -28.46 0.08 -1.57
C PHE A 494 -29.29 -0.08 -0.29
N GLY A 495 -29.63 -1.33 0.03
CA GLY A 495 -30.19 -1.71 1.33
C GLY A 495 -29.12 -1.78 2.41
N ASP A 496 -29.33 -2.64 3.41
CA ASP A 496 -28.38 -2.83 4.51
C ASP A 496 -27.02 -3.36 4.00
N MET A 497 -25.95 -2.61 4.29
CA MET A 497 -24.58 -2.92 3.90
C MET A 497 -23.72 -3.37 5.09
N THR A 498 -24.25 -3.37 6.31
CA THR A 498 -23.49 -3.63 7.55
C THR A 498 -22.86 -5.03 7.59
N GLY A 499 -23.56 -6.04 7.04
CA GLY A 499 -23.09 -7.42 6.97
C GLY A 499 -22.02 -7.70 5.91
N LEU A 500 -21.65 -6.73 5.07
CA LEU A 500 -20.75 -6.94 3.93
C LEU A 500 -19.27 -6.88 4.31
N ALA A 501 -18.94 -6.54 5.56
CA ALA A 501 -17.56 -6.38 6.01
C ALA A 501 -16.71 -5.43 5.13
N GLY A 502 -17.34 -4.43 4.52
CA GLY A 502 -16.70 -3.47 3.60
C GLY A 502 -16.45 -4.01 2.19
N ALA A 503 -16.98 -5.19 1.84
CA ALA A 503 -16.85 -5.77 0.52
C ALA A 503 -17.47 -4.88 -0.57
N THR A 504 -16.79 -4.79 -1.71
CA THR A 504 -17.25 -4.01 -2.86
C THR A 504 -18.48 -4.63 -3.52
N GLN A 505 -19.48 -3.79 -3.77
CA GLN A 505 -20.66 -4.09 -4.58
C GLN A 505 -20.38 -3.63 -6.01
N LYS A 506 -20.41 -4.56 -6.97
CA LYS A 506 -20.07 -4.30 -8.38
C LYS A 506 -21.32 -4.29 -9.25
N ILE A 507 -21.53 -3.21 -9.99
CA ILE A 507 -22.64 -2.98 -10.90
C ILE A 507 -22.07 -2.78 -12.30
N THR A 508 -22.66 -3.42 -13.30
CA THR A 508 -22.32 -3.20 -14.72
C THR A 508 -23.51 -2.55 -15.41
N VAL A 509 -23.26 -1.51 -16.20
CA VAL A 509 -24.29 -0.75 -16.92
C VAL A 509 -23.91 -0.53 -18.38
N THR A 510 -24.90 -0.29 -19.22
CA THR A 510 -24.73 0.20 -20.59
C THR A 510 -24.93 1.72 -20.60
N LEU A 511 -23.99 2.44 -21.20
CA LEU A 511 -24.03 3.89 -21.31
C LEU A 511 -25.03 4.36 -22.36
N GLY A 512 -25.47 5.61 -22.24
CA GLY A 512 -26.35 6.30 -23.17
C GLY A 512 -25.72 7.48 -23.87
#